data_AF-A0A0F9IIK7-F1
#
_entry.id   AF-A0A0F9IIK7-F1
#
_cell.length_a   1.000
_cell.length_b   1.000
_cell.length_c   1.000
_cell.angle_alpha   90.00
_cell.angle_beta   90.00
_cell.angle_gamma   90.00
#
_symmetry.space_group_name_H-M   'P 1'
#
loop_
_entity.id
_entity.type
_entity.pdbx_description
1 polymer ?
#
loop_
_entity_poly.entity_id
_entity_poly.type
_entity_poly.pdbx_seq_one_letter_code
_entity_poly.pdbx_strand_id
1 'polypeptide(L)'
;RVIPTLRERFQCDVGYSGHEVGLITTCAAVALGVTSVERHITLDRAMYGSDQAASVETTGFIQLVGAVRKIEKAMGNGKITMNQKEISIVKKLRAHLPFESHR
;
A
#
# COMPACT_ATOMS: atom_id res chain seq x y z
N ARG A 1 -3.24 12.01 -4.71
CA ARG A 1 -3.91 13.25 -4.22
C ARG A 1 -5.42 13.23 -4.44
N VAL A 2 -5.93 12.77 -5.60
CA VAL A 2 -7.39 12.71 -5.85
C VAL A 2 -8.13 11.78 -4.87
N ILE A 3 -7.56 10.62 -4.51
CA ILE A 3 -8.18 9.66 -3.55
C ILE A 3 -8.64 10.33 -2.24
N PRO A 4 -7.76 11.00 -1.45
CA PRO A 4 -8.20 11.67 -0.23
C PRO A 4 -9.17 12.83 -0.51
N THR A 5 -9.00 13.57 -1.61
CA THR A 5 -9.92 14.65 -2.00
C THR A 5 -11.34 14.13 -2.26
N LEU A 6 -11.49 13.00 -2.94
CA LEU A 6 -12.81 12.39 -3.17
C LEU A 6 -13.43 11.91 -1.87
N ARG A 7 -12.63 11.29 -0.99
CA ARG A 7 -13.10 10.80 0.31
C ARG A 7 -13.61 11.94 1.19
N GLU A 8 -12.86 13.04 1.26
CA GLU A 8 -13.25 14.23 2.03
C GLU A 8 -14.50 14.90 1.43
N ARG A 9 -14.59 15.00 0.11
CA ARG A 9 -15.70 15.68 -0.56
C ARG A 9 -17.02 14.90 -0.47
N PHE A 10 -16.97 13.58 -0.68
CA PHE A 10 -18.17 12.76 -0.82
C PHE A 10 -18.48 11.91 0.41
N GLN A 11 -17.60 11.89 1.42
CA GLN A 11 -17.80 11.17 2.68
C GLN A 11 -18.18 9.70 2.46
N CYS A 12 -17.55 9.06 1.47
CA CYS A 12 -17.82 7.69 1.07
C CYS A 12 -16.53 6.89 0.84
N ASP A 13 -16.70 5.58 0.69
CA ASP A 13 -15.63 4.67 0.31
C ASP A 13 -15.11 4.99 -1.09
N VAL A 14 -13.79 5.10 -1.22
CA VAL A 14 -13.11 5.45 -2.49
C VAL A 14 -12.19 4.32 -2.89
N GLY A 15 -12.45 3.73 -4.07
CA GLY A 15 -11.61 2.75 -4.72
C GLY A 15 -10.59 3.33 -5.69
N TYR A 16 -9.79 2.46 -6.29
CA TYR A 16 -8.89 2.76 -7.40
C TYR A 16 -9.05 1.74 -8.52
N SER A 17 -9.42 2.19 -9.71
CA SER A 17 -9.36 1.39 -10.94
C SER A 17 -8.19 1.88 -11.79
N GLY A 18 -7.23 0.99 -12.04
CA GLY A 18 -5.98 1.31 -12.71
C GLY A 18 -5.90 0.72 -14.11
N HIS A 19 -5.43 1.52 -15.07
CA HIS A 19 -5.13 1.09 -16.45
C HIS A 19 -3.65 1.26 -16.81
N GLU A 20 -2.79 1.51 -15.81
CA GLU A 20 -1.36 1.69 -15.99
C GLU A 20 -0.62 0.37 -16.25
N VAL A 21 0.58 0.44 -16.82
CA VAL A 21 1.51 -0.69 -16.84
C VAL A 21 2.24 -0.80 -15.51
N GLY A 22 2.31 -2.02 -14.96
CA GLY A 22 2.99 -2.31 -13.70
C GLY A 22 2.06 -2.20 -12.48
N LEU A 23 2.63 -2.27 -11.28
CA LEU A 23 1.88 -2.39 -10.03
C LEU A 23 2.03 -1.19 -9.08
N ILE A 24 3.03 -0.34 -9.32
CA ILE A 24 3.45 0.70 -8.36
C ILE A 24 2.35 1.72 -8.10
N THR A 25 1.64 2.16 -9.15
CA THR A 25 0.55 3.15 -9.00
C THR A 25 -0.60 2.58 -8.18
N THR A 26 -0.99 1.32 -8.46
CA THR A 26 -1.97 0.61 -7.65
C THR A 26 -1.52 0.46 -6.18
N CYS A 27 -0.27 0.08 -5.92
CA CYS A 27 0.28 0.00 -4.56
C CYS A 27 0.25 1.36 -3.84
N ALA A 28 0.56 2.45 -4.55
CA ALA A 28 0.47 3.80 -4.01
C ALA A 28 -0.98 4.17 -3.66
N ALA A 29 -1.96 3.76 -4.46
CA ALA A 29 -3.37 3.95 -4.14
C ALA A 29 -3.77 3.21 -2.85
N VAL A 30 -3.31 1.97 -2.67
CA VAL A 30 -3.51 1.17 -1.44
C VAL A 30 -2.93 1.89 -0.23
N ALA A 31 -1.72 2.43 -0.33
CA ALA A 31 -1.11 3.22 0.75
C ALA A 31 -1.88 4.51 1.08
N LEU A 32 -2.69 5.04 0.15
CA LEU A 32 -3.62 6.17 0.38
C LEU A 32 -4.97 5.74 0.98
N GLY A 33 -5.11 4.46 1.34
CA GLY A 33 -6.25 3.91 2.05
C GLY A 33 -7.48 3.69 1.18
N VAL A 34 -7.32 3.38 -0.12
CA VAL A 34 -8.47 2.98 -0.95
C VAL A 34 -9.14 1.72 -0.41
N THR A 35 -10.45 1.63 -0.57
CA THR A 35 -11.27 0.53 -0.04
C THR A 35 -11.44 -0.61 -1.06
N SER A 36 -11.23 -0.33 -2.34
CA SER A 36 -11.24 -1.32 -3.42
C SER A 36 -10.16 -1.02 -4.46
N VAL A 37 -9.70 -2.08 -5.13
CA VAL A 37 -8.73 -2.02 -6.23
C VAL A 37 -9.27 -2.83 -7.40
N GLU A 38 -9.22 -2.25 -8.58
CA GLU A 38 -9.62 -2.89 -9.83
C GLU A 38 -8.48 -2.82 -10.86
N ARG A 39 -8.24 -3.95 -11.52
CA ARG A 39 -7.23 -4.12 -12.57
C ARG A 39 -7.72 -5.13 -13.59
N HIS A 40 -7.42 -4.89 -14.85
CA HIS A 40 -7.59 -5.90 -15.89
C HIS A 40 -6.55 -7.00 -15.71
N ILE A 41 -6.97 -8.25 -15.91
CA ILE A 41 -6.10 -9.43 -15.81
C ILE A 41 -6.06 -10.13 -17.17
N THR A 42 -4.89 -10.62 -17.56
CA THR A 42 -4.69 -11.41 -18.77
C THR A 42 -3.87 -12.66 -18.51
N LEU A 43 -3.98 -13.66 -19.38
CA LEU A 43 -3.09 -14.82 -19.39
C LEU A 43 -1.76 -14.51 -20.08
N ASP A 44 -1.78 -13.65 -21.10
CA ASP A 44 -0.60 -13.22 -21.87
C ASP A 44 -0.92 -11.87 -22.54
N ARG A 45 -0.04 -10.89 -22.34
CA ARG A 45 -0.20 -9.52 -22.86
C ARG A 45 -0.11 -9.43 -24.39
N ALA A 46 0.38 -10.48 -25.06
CA ALA A 46 0.42 -10.59 -26.51
C ALA A 46 -0.88 -11.14 -27.12
N MET A 47 -1.86 -11.53 -26.30
CA MET A 47 -3.17 -12.00 -26.79
C MET A 47 -3.92 -10.91 -27.55
N TYR A 48 -4.93 -11.33 -28.33
CA TYR A 48 -5.82 -10.42 -29.04
C TYR A 48 -6.69 -9.60 -28.07
N GLY A 49 -6.80 -8.30 -28.34
CA GLY A 49 -7.63 -7.34 -27.59
C GLY A 49 -6.85 -6.09 -27.21
N SER A 50 -7.51 -4.93 -27.22
CA SER A 50 -6.88 -3.63 -26.92
C SER A 50 -6.31 -3.55 -25.50
N ASP A 51 -6.95 -4.25 -24.55
CA ASP A 51 -6.63 -4.10 -23.13
C ASP A 51 -5.53 -5.06 -22.67
N GLN A 52 -5.15 -6.03 -23.51
CA GLN A 52 -4.19 -7.08 -23.16
C GLN A 52 -2.83 -6.49 -22.79
N ALA A 53 -2.35 -5.55 -23.61
CA ALA A 53 -1.05 -4.92 -23.43
C ALA A 53 -0.93 -4.14 -22.11
N ALA A 54 -2.03 -3.62 -21.54
CA ALA A 54 -2.04 -2.89 -20.28
C ALA A 54 -2.42 -3.75 -19.07
N SER A 55 -2.96 -4.95 -19.31
CA SER A 55 -3.45 -5.87 -18.27
C SER A 55 -2.32 -6.48 -17.44
N VAL A 56 -2.70 -6.99 -16.27
CA VAL A 56 -1.81 -7.67 -15.33
C VAL A 56 -1.85 -9.17 -15.60
N GLU A 57 -0.70 -9.78 -15.85
CA GLU A 57 -0.62 -11.25 -15.96
C GLU A 57 -0.80 -11.94 -14.60
N THR A 58 -1.13 -13.22 -14.61
CA THR A 58 -1.36 -14.02 -13.40
C THR A 58 -0.28 -13.86 -12.32
N THR A 59 1.00 -13.88 -12.72
CA THR A 59 2.14 -13.69 -11.80
C THR A 59 2.15 -12.30 -11.18
N GLY A 60 1.88 -11.26 -11.98
CA GLY A 60 1.74 -9.88 -11.53
C GLY A 60 0.54 -9.70 -10.59
N PHE A 61 -0.56 -10.43 -10.80
CA PHE A 61 -1.72 -10.36 -9.93
C PHE A 61 -1.43 -10.98 -8.55
N ILE A 62 -0.73 -12.12 -8.50
CA ILE A 62 -0.27 -12.72 -7.24
C ILE A 62 0.66 -11.76 -6.49
N GLN A 63 1.59 -11.13 -7.21
CA GLN A 63 2.48 -10.11 -6.65
C GLN A 63 1.71 -8.91 -6.11
N LEU A 64 0.70 -8.43 -6.83
CA LEU A 64 -0.15 -7.32 -6.43
C LEU A 64 -0.89 -7.63 -5.13
N VAL A 65 -1.56 -8.78 -5.04
CA VAL A 65 -2.26 -9.21 -3.82
C VAL A 65 -1.27 -9.30 -2.65
N GLY A 66 -0.10 -9.89 -2.87
CA GLY A 66 0.96 -9.97 -1.85
C GLY A 66 1.44 -8.59 -1.40
N ALA A 67 1.60 -7.64 -2.33
CA ALA A 67 1.99 -6.27 -2.02
C ALA A 67 0.90 -5.54 -1.22
N VAL A 68 -0.37 -5.66 -1.61
CA VAL A 68 -1.52 -5.10 -0.88
C VAL A 68 -1.50 -5.53 0.58
N ARG A 69 -1.40 -6.84 0.86
CA ARG A 69 -1.38 -7.36 2.24
C ARG A 69 -0.17 -6.89 3.05
N LYS A 70 0.99 -6.76 2.39
CA LYS A 70 2.19 -6.21 3.04
C LYS A 70 2.02 -4.73 3.39
N ILE A 71 1.43 -3.94 2.49
CA ILE A 71 1.17 -2.52 2.71
C ILE A 71 0.18 -2.34 3.86
N GLU A 72 -0.94 -3.06 3.87
CA GLU A 72 -1.93 -3.01 4.97
C GLU A 72 -1.27 -3.28 6.33
N LYS A 73 -0.41 -4.31 6.40
CA LYS A 73 0.33 -4.62 7.63
C LYS A 73 1.36 -3.55 7.99
N ALA A 74 2.05 -2.99 7.01
CA ALA A 74 3.10 -2.00 7.22
C ALA A 74 2.57 -0.62 7.63
N MET A 75 1.37 -0.25 7.18
CA MET A 75 0.73 1.04 7.51
C MET A 75 0.40 1.15 9.01
N GLY A 76 0.18 0.02 9.69
CA GLY A 76 -0.03 0.00 11.14
C GLY A 76 -1.25 0.83 11.57
N ASN A 77 -1.15 1.44 12.76
CA ASN A 77 -2.26 2.18 13.39
C ASN A 77 -1.92 3.67 13.67
N GLY A 78 -0.81 4.16 13.14
CA GLY A 78 -0.35 5.54 13.33
C GLY A 78 0.12 5.89 14.75
N LYS A 79 0.17 4.94 15.69
CA LYS A 79 0.68 5.19 17.04
C LYS A 79 2.19 5.00 17.08
N ILE A 80 2.90 6.02 17.57
CA ILE A 80 4.33 5.92 17.83
C ILE A 80 4.52 5.07 19.08
N THR A 81 5.10 3.88 18.93
CA THR A 81 5.41 2.98 20.05
C THR A 81 6.79 2.39 19.87
N MET A 82 7.42 1.96 20.97
CA MET A 82 8.67 1.20 20.90
C MET A 82 8.34 -0.29 20.79
N ASN A 83 9.01 -0.99 19.87
CA ASN A 83 8.95 -2.44 19.85
C ASN A 83 9.74 -3.00 21.04
N GLN A 84 9.25 -4.05 21.68
CA GLN A 84 9.92 -4.69 22.82
C GLN A 84 11.37 -5.08 22.50
N LYS A 85 11.63 -5.50 21.24
CA LYS A 85 12.96 -5.85 20.75
C LYS A 85 13.91 -4.64 20.63
N GLU A 86 13.35 -3.44 20.49
CA GLU A 86 14.13 -2.20 20.36
C GLU A 86 14.54 -1.63 21.72
N ILE A 87 13.85 -1.98 22.81
CA ILE A 87 14.09 -1.42 24.16
C ILE A 87 15.55 -1.62 24.60
N SER A 88 16.12 -2.82 24.41
CA SER A 88 17.50 -3.11 24.80
C SER A 88 18.51 -2.31 23.96
N ILE A 89 18.22 -2.13 22.67
CA ILE A 89 19.03 -1.33 21.74
C ILE A 89 18.98 0.15 22.13
N VAL A 90 17.78 0.68 22.42
CA VAL A 90 17.60 2.06 22.87
C VAL A 90 18.36 2.31 24.16
N LYS A 91 18.28 1.42 25.16
CA LYS A 91 19.05 1.53 26.41
C LYS A 91 20.57 1.58 26.17
N LYS A 92 21.07 0.77 25.23
CA LYS A 92 22.50 0.74 24.89
C LYS A 92 22.95 2.00 24.15
N LEU A 93 22.17 2.45 23.16
CA LEU A 93 22.58 3.52 22.25
C LEU A 93 22.23 4.93 22.74
N ARG A 94 21.27 5.06 23.66
CA ARG A 94 20.77 6.35 24.18
C ARG A 94 21.05 6.56 25.67
N ALA A 95 22.14 5.99 26.20
CA ALA A 95 22.44 6.00 27.64
C ALA A 95 22.47 7.40 28.30
N HIS A 96 22.63 8.47 27.52
CA HIS A 96 22.67 9.86 27.97
C HIS A 96 21.40 10.67 27.64
N LEU A 97 20.36 10.03 27.09
CA LEU A 97 19.08 10.68 26.78
C LEU A 97 17.95 10.05 27.65
N PRO A 98 17.01 10.86 28.16
CA PRO A 98 15.85 10.33 28.87
C PRO A 98 15.04 9.39 27.98
N PHE A 99 14.51 8.31 28.59
CA PHE A 99 13.85 7.20 27.88
C PHE A 99 12.42 7.56 27.41
N GLU A 100 11.90 8.71 27.81
CA GLU A 100 10.53 9.10 27.53
C GLU A 100 10.33 9.41 26.04
N SER A 101 9.49 8.60 25.37
CA SER A 101 8.92 8.97 24.08
C SER A 101 7.82 10.00 24.32
N HIS A 102 8.20 11.23 24.66
CA HIS A 102 7.26 12.35 24.67
C HIS A 102 7.03 12.79 23.23
N ARG A 103 6.13 12.09 22.53
CA ARG A 103 5.37 12.51 21.35
C ARG A 103 4.40 11.41 20.94
#